data_AF-A0A451ASV8-F1
#
_entry.id   AF-A0A451ASV8-F1
#
_cell.length_a   1.000
_cell.length_b   1.000
_cell.length_c   1.000
_cell.angle_alpha   90.00
_cell.angle_beta   90.00
_cell.angle_gamma   90.00
#
_symmetry.space_group_name_H-M   'P 1'
#
loop_
_entity.id
_entity.type
_entity.pdbx_description
1 polymer ?
#
loop_
_entity_poly.entity_id
_entity_poly.type
_entity_poly.pdbx_seq_one_letter_code
_entity_poly.pdbx_strand_id
1 'polypeptide(L)'
;MTQPPEKIELDLANSSAMDTAFYIKNEARFFNVNTQGNKGCPKWFKGYAIRIASCTEDLLNLLGNARYDDALDKLDELRDLGAALNTEQKKRSPKKTWANLLNRLGEDLQILGDKITCAKAVEKRITT
;
A
#
# COMPACT_ATOMS: atom_id res chain seq x y z
N MET A 1 -12.75 -25.13 22.27
CA MET A 1 -13.58 -23.91 22.30
C MET A 1 -13.59 -23.35 20.89
N THR A 2 -14.75 -23.31 20.23
CA THR A 2 -14.95 -22.71 18.91
C THR A 2 -15.08 -21.19 19.07
N GLN A 3 -14.39 -20.41 18.23
CA GLN A 3 -14.57 -18.95 18.21
C GLN A 3 -16.01 -18.60 17.79
N PRO A 4 -16.56 -17.46 18.25
CA PRO A 4 -17.83 -16.94 17.73
C PRO A 4 -17.75 -16.72 16.21
N PRO A 5 -18.82 -16.98 15.45
CA PRO A 5 -18.81 -16.87 13.98
C PRO A 5 -18.42 -15.48 13.48
N GLU A 6 -18.79 -14.44 14.22
CA GLU A 6 -18.47 -13.05 13.91
C GLU A 6 -16.96 -12.75 14.05
N LYS A 7 -16.31 -13.35 15.05
CA LYS A 7 -14.86 -13.24 15.22
C LYS A 7 -14.11 -13.92 14.08
N ILE A 8 -14.63 -15.05 13.59
CA ILE A 8 -14.09 -15.76 12.43
C ILE A 8 -14.23 -14.88 11.17
N GLU A 9 -15.36 -14.20 10.98
CA GLU A 9 -15.58 -13.29 9.86
C GLU A 9 -14.59 -12.12 9.87
N LEU A 10 -14.36 -11.50 11.03
CA LEU A 10 -13.38 -10.42 11.17
C LEU A 10 -11.94 -10.91 10.91
N ASP A 11 -11.56 -12.05 11.50
CA ASP A 11 -10.23 -12.63 11.32
C ASP A 11 -9.96 -12.93 9.83
N LEU A 12 -10.96 -13.46 9.11
CA LEU A 12 -10.88 -13.71 7.67
C LEU A 12 -10.79 -12.42 6.84
N ALA A 13 -11.61 -11.41 7.15
CA ALA A 13 -11.58 -10.13 6.45
C ALA A 13 -10.24 -9.42 6.64
N ASN A 14 -9.72 -9.40 7.87
CA ASN A 14 -8.42 -8.82 8.19
C ASN A 14 -7.27 -9.58 7.51
N SER A 15 -7.27 -10.92 7.57
CA SER A 15 -6.24 -11.75 6.92
C SER A 15 -6.21 -11.50 5.41
N SER A 16 -7.38 -11.41 4.77
CA SER A 16 -7.47 -11.12 3.33
C SER A 16 -6.88 -9.75 2.97
N ALA A 17 -7.09 -8.72 3.79
CA ALA A 17 -6.50 -7.40 3.61
C ALA A 17 -4.98 -7.42 3.83
N MET A 18 -4.53 -8.11 4.89
CA MET A 18 -3.11 -8.30 5.22
C MET A 18 -2.34 -9.01 4.11
N ASP A 19 -2.90 -10.03 3.48
CA ASP A 19 -2.27 -10.76 2.38
C ASP A 19 -2.01 -9.85 1.17
N THR A 20 -3.01 -9.02 0.80
CA THR A 20 -2.86 -8.05 -0.29
C THR A 20 -1.85 -6.96 0.08
N ALA A 21 -1.89 -6.44 1.31
CA ALA A 21 -0.91 -5.45 1.79
C ALA A 21 0.52 -6.02 1.79
N PHE A 22 0.69 -7.29 2.18
CA PHE A 22 1.97 -7.97 2.18
C PHE A 22 2.54 -8.13 0.76
N TYR A 23 1.69 -8.50 -0.21
CA TYR A 23 2.06 -8.53 -1.61
C TYR A 23 2.56 -7.16 -2.11
N ILE A 24 1.77 -6.10 -1.89
CA ILE A 24 2.10 -4.72 -2.29
C ILE A 24 3.41 -4.25 -1.64
N LYS A 25 3.62 -4.54 -0.35
CA LYS A 25 4.86 -4.22 0.37
C LYS A 25 6.07 -4.89 -0.26
N ASN A 26 5.96 -6.16 -0.66
CA ASN A 26 7.07 -6.87 -1.30
C ASN A 26 7.40 -6.26 -2.67
N GLU A 27 6.40 -5.95 -3.49
CA GLU A 27 6.58 -5.25 -4.77
C GLU A 27 7.26 -3.88 -4.58
N ALA A 28 6.85 -3.12 -3.56
CA ALA A 28 7.46 -1.85 -3.19
C ALA A 28 8.92 -1.99 -2.74
N ARG A 29 9.22 -3.02 -1.95
CA ARG A 29 10.59 -3.34 -1.52
C ARG A 29 11.48 -3.69 -2.71
N PHE A 30 11.03 -4.56 -3.61
CA PHE A 30 11.78 -4.93 -4.82
C PHE A 30 12.02 -3.71 -5.71
N PHE A 31 11.00 -2.89 -5.91
CA PHE A 31 11.11 -1.64 -6.66
C PHE A 31 12.15 -0.70 -6.03
N ASN A 32 12.14 -0.52 -4.71
CA ASN A 32 13.14 0.30 -4.02
C ASN A 32 14.56 -0.24 -4.22
N VAL A 33 14.79 -1.53 -3.96
CA VAL A 33 16.11 -2.17 -4.13
C VAL A 33 16.64 -1.99 -5.56
N ASN A 34 15.81 -2.28 -6.57
CA ASN A 34 16.18 -2.11 -7.97
C ASN A 34 16.49 -0.65 -8.32
N THR A 35 15.69 0.28 -7.78
CA THR A 35 15.88 1.72 -7.98
C THR A 35 17.18 2.22 -7.32
N GLN A 36 17.51 1.74 -6.12
CA GLN A 36 18.76 2.10 -5.44
C GLN A 36 19.98 1.57 -6.20
N GLY A 37 19.93 0.33 -6.69
CA GLY A 37 21.01 -0.32 -7.43
C GLY A 37 21.29 0.31 -8.81
N ASN A 38 20.34 1.05 -9.37
CA ASN A 38 20.51 1.70 -10.66
C ASN A 38 21.39 2.96 -10.56
N LYS A 39 22.58 2.95 -11.18
CA LYS A 39 23.51 4.10 -11.21
C LYS A 39 23.01 5.27 -12.05
N GLY A 40 22.22 4.99 -13.10
CA GLY A 40 21.61 6.01 -13.96
C GLY A 40 20.39 6.70 -13.33
N CYS A 41 20.15 6.43 -12.04
CA CYS A 41 18.94 6.85 -11.36
C CYS A 41 19.08 8.15 -10.57
N PRO A 42 18.38 9.25 -10.93
CA PRO A 42 18.30 10.44 -10.13
C PRO A 42 17.93 10.20 -8.68
N LYS A 43 18.63 10.92 -7.80
CA LYS A 43 18.39 10.96 -6.36
C LYS A 43 16.93 11.26 -6.00
N TRP A 44 16.26 12.15 -6.72
CA TRP A 44 14.86 12.51 -6.43
C TRP A 44 13.92 11.30 -6.61
N PHE A 45 14.13 10.48 -7.64
CA PHE A 45 13.31 9.28 -7.87
C PHE A 45 13.64 8.18 -6.86
N LYS A 46 14.92 8.01 -6.51
CA LYS A 46 15.34 7.14 -5.40
C LYS A 46 14.62 7.52 -4.10
N GLY A 47 14.47 8.82 -3.84
CA GLY A 47 13.72 9.33 -2.69
C GLY A 47 12.25 8.90 -2.69
N TYR A 48 11.57 8.97 -3.84
CA TYR A 48 10.20 8.45 -3.95
C TYR A 48 10.12 6.94 -3.73
N ALA A 49 11.04 6.16 -4.28
CA ALA A 49 11.05 4.71 -4.10
C ALA A 49 11.23 4.30 -2.62
N ILE A 50 12.06 5.03 -1.87
CA ILE A 50 12.21 4.84 -0.41
C ILE A 50 10.90 5.16 0.31
N ARG A 51 10.28 6.30 0.01
CA ARG A 51 9.01 6.72 0.63
C ARG A 51 7.88 5.74 0.36
N ILE A 52 7.76 5.26 -0.88
CA ILE A 52 6.77 4.26 -1.28
C ILE A 52 6.97 2.96 -0.48
N ALA A 53 8.19 2.45 -0.40
CA ALA A 53 8.49 1.25 0.38
C ALA A 53 8.14 1.43 1.87
N SER A 54 8.57 2.53 2.48
CA SER A 54 8.24 2.85 3.88
C SER A 54 6.73 2.93 4.10
N CYS A 55 6.00 3.62 3.23
CA CYS A 55 4.55 3.78 3.34
C CYS A 55 3.82 2.43 3.28
N THR A 56 4.28 1.49 2.45
CA THR A 56 3.69 0.14 2.39
C THR A 56 4.01 -0.71 3.61
N GLU A 57 5.16 -0.50 4.26
CA GLU A 57 5.50 -1.16 5.52
C GLU A 57 4.62 -0.64 6.66
N ASP A 58 4.44 0.68 6.75
CA ASP A 58 3.54 1.31 7.71
C ASP A 58 2.10 0.84 7.52
N LEU A 59 1.61 0.79 6.28
CA LEU A 59 0.26 0.30 5.97
C LEU A 59 0.06 -1.14 6.45
N LEU A 60 1.01 -2.04 6.20
CA LEU A 60 0.93 -3.42 6.68
C LEU A 60 0.93 -3.48 8.21
N ASN A 61 1.76 -2.67 8.88
CA ASN A 61 1.82 -2.62 10.33
C ASN A 61 0.50 -2.11 10.94
N LEU A 62 -0.15 -1.13 10.32
CA LEU A 62 -1.44 -0.60 10.78
C LEU A 62 -2.53 -1.66 10.68
N LEU A 63 -2.60 -2.39 9.55
CA LEU A 63 -3.53 -3.51 9.39
C LEU A 63 -3.25 -4.66 10.37
N GLY A 64 -1.99 -4.95 10.66
CA GLY A 64 -1.61 -5.94 11.67
C GLY A 64 -2.09 -5.59 13.09
N ASN A 65 -2.34 -4.29 13.34
CA ASN A 65 -2.90 -3.78 14.59
C ASN A 65 -4.40 -3.45 14.49
N ALA A 66 -5.09 -3.89 13.42
CA ALA A 66 -6.50 -3.58 13.15
C ALA A 66 -6.83 -2.07 13.13
N ARG A 67 -5.86 -1.22 12.81
CA ARG A 67 -6.05 0.24 12.70
C ARG A 67 -6.56 0.61 11.31
N TYR A 68 -7.82 0.28 11.01
CA TYR A 68 -8.37 0.38 9.66
C TYR A 68 -8.43 1.80 9.11
N ASP A 69 -8.78 2.80 9.94
CA ASP A 69 -8.83 4.19 9.51
C ASP A 69 -7.45 4.73 9.13
N ASP A 70 -6.46 4.50 10.01
CA ASP A 70 -5.09 4.89 9.72
C ASP A 70 -4.53 4.15 8.48
N ALA A 71 -4.94 2.89 8.27
CA ALA A 71 -4.54 2.12 7.10
C ALA A 71 -5.14 2.68 5.80
N LEU A 72 -6.39 3.17 5.83
CA LEU A 72 -7.00 3.87 4.69
C LEU A 72 -6.28 5.20 4.42
N ASP A 73 -5.97 5.98 5.46
CA ASP A 73 -5.19 7.22 5.31
C ASP A 73 -3.82 6.94 4.68
N LYS A 74 -3.15 5.84 5.07
CA LYS A 74 -1.88 5.42 4.44
C LYS A 74 -2.05 4.91 3.01
N LEU A 75 -3.18 4.30 2.68
CA LEU A 75 -3.47 3.90 1.30
C LEU A 75 -3.62 5.12 0.40
N ASP A 76 -4.26 6.18 0.89
CA ASP A 76 -4.40 7.45 0.17
C ASP A 76 -3.06 8.19 0.05
N GLU A 77 -2.24 8.22 1.11
CA GLU A 77 -0.87 8.74 1.02
C GLU A 77 -0.06 8.01 -0.07
N LEU A 78 -0.24 6.69 -0.18
CA LEU A 78 0.43 5.89 -1.21
C LEU A 78 -0.03 6.29 -2.62
N ARG A 79 -1.33 6.50 -2.84
CA ARG A 79 -1.87 6.99 -4.13
C ARG A 79 -1.31 8.37 -4.46
N ASP A 80 -1.24 9.27 -3.48
CA ASP A 80 -0.69 10.61 -3.63
C ASP A 80 0.81 10.59 -3.97
N LEU A 81 1.59 9.70 -3.37
CA LEU A 81 2.99 9.48 -3.73
C LEU A 81 3.13 9.08 -5.20
N GLY A 82 2.22 8.25 -5.71
CA GLY A 82 2.18 7.85 -7.13
C GLY A 82 1.89 9.02 -8.05
N ALA A 83 0.90 9.84 -7.72
CA ALA A 83 0.55 11.05 -8.48
C ALA A 83 1.67 12.10 -8.44
N ALA A 84 2.29 12.31 -7.27
CA ALA A 84 3.42 13.21 -7.08
C ALA A 84 4.65 12.75 -7.87
N LEU A 85 4.93 11.44 -7.89
CA LEU A 85 6.00 10.85 -8.69
C LEU A 85 5.78 11.09 -10.19
N ASN A 86 4.58 10.82 -10.70
CA ASN A 86 4.22 11.08 -12.10
C ASN A 86 4.38 12.58 -12.45
N THR A 87 3.98 13.47 -11.54
CA THR A 87 4.10 14.92 -11.71
C THR A 87 5.56 15.35 -11.76
N GLU A 88 6.39 14.85 -10.85
CA GLU A 88 7.81 15.18 -10.79
C GLU A 88 8.58 14.64 -12.02
N GLN A 89 8.21 13.45 -12.51
CA GLN A 89 8.72 12.88 -13.75
C GLN A 89 8.44 13.77 -14.95
N LYS A 90 7.20 14.22 -15.13
CA LYS A 90 6.81 15.12 -16.22
C LYS A 90 7.58 16.43 -16.18
N LYS A 91 7.80 16.99 -14.99
CA LYS A 91 8.57 18.24 -14.79
C LYS A 91 10.05 18.09 -15.16
N ARG A 92 10.68 16.99 -14.75
CA ARG A 92 12.16 16.84 -14.84
C ARG A 92 12.65 16.05 -16.04
N SER A 93 11.85 15.16 -16.61
CA SER A 93 12.32 14.21 -17.63
C SER A 93 11.21 13.87 -18.64
N PRO A 94 10.74 14.86 -19.43
CA PRO A 94 9.66 14.65 -20.39
C PRO A 94 10.01 13.65 -21.51
N LYS A 95 11.30 13.40 -21.77
CA LYS A 95 11.78 12.47 -22.81
C LYS A 95 12.17 11.09 -22.28
N LYS A 96 12.26 10.90 -20.96
CA LYS A 96 12.66 9.63 -20.34
C LYS A 96 11.81 9.36 -19.11
N THR A 97 10.74 8.59 -19.32
CA THR A 97 9.85 8.15 -18.25
C THR A 97 10.40 6.89 -17.61
N TRP A 98 10.28 6.82 -16.30
CA TRP A 98 10.70 5.69 -15.49
C TRP A 98 9.46 4.99 -14.96
N ALA A 99 9.50 3.68 -14.81
CA ALA A 99 8.32 2.93 -14.40
C ALA A 99 7.87 3.37 -13.00
N ASN A 100 6.64 3.86 -12.89
CA ASN A 100 6.01 4.14 -11.61
C ASN A 100 5.30 2.88 -11.13
N LEU A 101 5.81 2.28 -10.05
CA LEU A 101 5.23 1.08 -9.44
C LEU A 101 3.75 1.24 -9.14
N LEU A 102 3.32 2.40 -8.66
CA LEU A 102 1.96 2.61 -8.17
C LEU A 102 0.93 2.69 -9.30
N ASN A 103 1.35 3.05 -10.51
CA ASN A 103 0.48 2.91 -11.68
C ASN A 103 0.25 1.43 -12.03
N ARG A 104 1.26 0.57 -11.82
CA ARG A 104 1.15 -0.88 -12.07
C ARG A 104 0.31 -1.57 -11.01
N LEU A 105 0.45 -1.17 -9.74
CA LEU A 105 -0.31 -1.72 -8.62
C LEU A 105 -1.71 -1.08 -8.46
N GLY A 106 -2.17 -0.27 -9.41
CA GLY A 106 -3.41 0.50 -9.25
C GLY A 106 -4.63 -0.35 -8.90
N GLU A 107 -4.78 -1.50 -9.54
CA GLU A 107 -5.84 -2.47 -9.24
C GLU A 107 -5.68 -3.10 -7.85
N ASP A 108 -4.47 -3.54 -7.50
CA ASP A 108 -4.18 -4.11 -6.18
C ASP A 108 -4.46 -3.11 -5.04
N LEU A 109 -4.15 -1.83 -5.26
CA LEU A 109 -4.44 -0.75 -4.31
C LEU A 109 -5.94 -0.50 -4.16
N GLN A 110 -6.72 -0.66 -5.24
CA GLN A 110 -8.18 -0.60 -5.16
C GLN A 110 -8.73 -1.80 -4.38
N ILE A 111 -8.32 -3.02 -4.74
CA ILE A 111 -8.71 -4.26 -4.07
C ILE A 111 -8.37 -4.19 -2.57
N LEU A 112 -7.19 -3.68 -2.22
CA LEU A 112 -6.80 -3.47 -0.84
C LEU A 112 -7.77 -2.52 -0.12
N GLY A 113 -8.11 -1.37 -0.72
CA GLY A 113 -9.06 -0.42 -0.14
C GLY A 113 -10.43 -1.04 0.14
N ASP A 114 -10.93 -1.85 -0.79
CA ASP A 114 -12.21 -2.55 -0.64
C ASP A 114 -12.16 -3.58 0.49
N LYS A 115 -11.05 -4.32 0.60
CA LYS A 115 -10.82 -5.29 1.68
C LYS A 115 -10.71 -4.63 3.06
N ILE A 116 -10.00 -3.51 3.17
CA ILE A 116 -9.89 -2.75 4.43
C ILE A 116 -11.26 -2.23 4.85
N THR A 117 -12.03 -1.70 3.90
CA THR A 117 -13.39 -1.21 4.15
C THR A 117 -14.32 -2.33 4.62
N CYS A 118 -14.19 -3.53 4.03
CA CYS A 118 -14.92 -4.72 4.46
C CYS A 118 -14.56 -5.11 5.90
N ALA A 119 -13.26 -5.22 6.22
CA ALA A 119 -12.80 -5.57 7.57
C ALA A 119 -13.31 -4.58 8.63
N LYS A 120 -13.23 -3.27 8.34
CA LYS A 120 -13.78 -2.20 9.19
C LYS A 120 -15.30 -2.34 9.39
N ALA A 121 -16.04 -2.65 8.33
CA ALA A 121 -17.50 -2.81 8.41
C ALA A 121 -17.89 -4.02 9.27
N VAL A 122 -17.14 -5.12 9.19
CA VAL A 122 -17.33 -6.30 10.04
C VAL A 122 -17.01 -5.95 11.51
N GLU A 123 -15.88 -5.31 11.79
CA GLU A 123 -15.51 -4.87 13.15
C GLU A 123 -16.61 -3.99 13.79
N LYS A 124 -17.16 -3.05 13.02
CA LYS A 124 -18.24 -2.18 13.50
C LYS A 124 -19.50 -2.95 13.90
N ARG A 125 -19.85 -4.02 13.19
CA ARG A 125 -21.01 -4.88 13.51
C ARG A 125 -20.81 -5.65 14.82
N ILE A 126 -19.58 -6.03 15.13
CA ILE A 126 -19.23 -6.80 16.33
C ILE A 126 -19.22 -5.91 17.58
N THR A 127 -18.86 -4.63 17.39
CA THR A 127 -18.71 -3.65 18.47
C THR A 127 -19.98 -2.85 18.77
N THR A 128 -21.05 -3.05 18.01
CA THR A 128 -22.37 -2.43 18.20
C THR A 128 -23.34 -3.41 18.84
#